data_AF-A0A1I7U184-F1
#
_entry.id   AF-A0A1I7U184-F1
#
_cell.length_a   1.000
_cell.length_b   1.000
_cell.length_c   1.000
_cell.angle_alpha   90.00
_cell.angle_beta   90.00
_cell.angle_gamma   90.00
#
_symmetry.space_group_name_H-M   'P 1'
#
loop_
_entity.id
_entity.type
_entity.pdbx_description
1 polymer ?
#
loop_
_entity_poly.entity_id
_entity_poly.type
_entity_poly.pdbx_seq_one_letter_code
_entity_poly.pdbx_strand_id
1 'polypeptide(L)'
;MWYRNLLKMSNEIIILFQFLTPYMLGETQSRNVHMACLFIIIGFSLGSGQTDIRNPLSVDGVFFGIIASFAVALNAILTKTALTKVDNCIWKLTWYNNLLASIIFIPILIFTGEYEKVHAVMPGWNFWKMLLVSGVFGFTMNYVTGWQIKATSPLTHNISANAKSATQTLLAVIVFKEWKSFGWWMSNVVILLGSSFYTWARNQEMRKEEETKKAKTN
;
A
#
# COMPACT_ATOMS: atom_id res chain seq x y z
N MET A 1 0.21 17.72 -6.85
CA MET A 1 -0.35 17.33 -8.18
C MET A 1 0.33 16.06 -8.72
N TRP A 2 1.67 15.97 -8.68
CA TRP A 2 2.47 14.77 -9.01
C TRP A 2 2.09 13.48 -8.25
N TYR A 3 1.77 13.59 -6.96
CA TYR A 3 1.42 12.45 -6.09
C TYR A 3 0.16 11.69 -6.55
N ARG A 4 -0.82 12.37 -7.17
CA ARG A 4 -2.10 11.78 -7.61
C ARG A 4 -1.93 10.85 -8.82
N ASN A 5 -0.97 11.13 -9.71
CA ASN A 5 -0.70 10.31 -10.89
C ASN A 5 0.25 9.14 -10.58
N LEU A 6 1.25 9.35 -9.71
CA LEU A 6 2.13 8.29 -9.22
C LEU A 6 1.39 7.21 -8.42
N LEU A 7 0.45 7.61 -7.54
CA LEU A 7 -0.38 6.66 -6.80
C LEU A 7 -1.26 5.81 -7.73
N LYS A 8 -1.83 6.39 -8.79
CA LYS A 8 -2.69 5.66 -9.73
C LYS A 8 -1.91 4.62 -10.55
N MET A 9 -0.72 4.97 -11.04
CA MET A 9 0.12 4.03 -11.80
C MET A 9 0.74 2.94 -10.94
N SER A 10 1.18 3.28 -9.72
CA SER A 10 1.71 2.26 -8.80
C SER A 10 0.65 1.21 -8.51
N ASN A 11 -0.61 1.60 -8.32
CA ASN A 11 -1.67 0.67 -7.96
C ASN A 11 -2.02 -0.37 -9.06
N GLU A 12 -1.92 -0.02 -10.35
CA GLU A 12 -2.17 -0.97 -11.46
C GLU A 12 -1.12 -2.09 -11.52
N ILE A 13 0.17 -1.73 -11.36
CA ILE A 13 1.29 -2.67 -11.40
C ILE A 13 1.38 -3.47 -10.09
N ILE A 14 1.05 -2.85 -8.96
CA ILE A 14 0.86 -3.47 -7.65
C ILE A 14 -0.14 -4.64 -7.74
N ILE A 15 -1.22 -4.52 -8.52
CA ILE A 15 -2.25 -5.56 -8.66
C ILE A 15 -1.78 -6.72 -9.55
N LEU A 16 -1.05 -6.43 -10.63
CA LEU A 16 -0.40 -7.47 -11.45
C LEU A 16 0.60 -8.26 -10.61
N PHE A 17 1.40 -7.58 -9.80
CA PHE A 17 2.36 -8.23 -8.91
C PHE A 17 1.64 -9.01 -7.78
N GLN A 18 0.48 -8.54 -7.32
CA GLN A 18 -0.39 -9.28 -6.40
C GLN A 18 -1.06 -10.50 -7.00
N PHE A 19 -1.31 -10.51 -8.30
CA PHE A 19 -1.76 -11.70 -9.01
C PHE A 19 -0.65 -12.76 -9.08
N LEU A 20 0.62 -12.33 -9.17
CA LEU A 20 1.82 -13.18 -9.15
C LEU A 20 2.25 -13.62 -7.73
N THR A 21 1.91 -12.84 -6.71
CA THR A 21 2.36 -13.07 -5.32
C THR A 21 1.89 -14.43 -4.74
N PRO A 22 0.65 -14.91 -4.95
CA PRO A 22 0.23 -16.25 -4.53
C PRO A 22 1.06 -17.38 -5.14
N TYR A 23 1.47 -17.23 -6.41
CA TYR A 23 2.34 -18.20 -7.08
C TYR A 23 3.77 -18.19 -6.50
N MET A 24 4.27 -17.02 -6.10
CA MET A 24 5.56 -16.87 -5.40
C MET A 24 5.52 -17.37 -3.95
N LEU A 25 4.36 -17.28 -3.28
CA LEU A 25 4.17 -17.71 -1.88
C LEU A 25 3.65 -19.16 -1.73
N GLY A 26 3.23 -19.80 -2.83
CA GLY A 26 2.66 -21.15 -2.80
C GLY A 26 1.25 -21.25 -2.19
N GLU A 27 0.55 -20.13 -1.99
CA GLU A 27 -0.83 -20.13 -1.49
C GLU A 27 -1.82 -20.32 -2.64
N THR A 28 -2.64 -21.37 -2.59
CA THR A 28 -3.74 -21.57 -3.54
C THR A 28 -4.90 -20.64 -3.20
N GLN A 29 -5.26 -19.75 -4.12
CA GLN A 29 -6.40 -18.84 -3.96
C GLN A 29 -7.61 -19.35 -4.75
N SER A 30 -8.83 -19.11 -4.27
CA SER A 30 -10.05 -19.48 -4.99
C SER A 30 -10.19 -18.68 -6.29
N ARG A 31 -10.98 -19.24 -7.20
CA ARG A 31 -11.45 -18.57 -8.41
C ARG A 31 -12.14 -17.23 -8.12
N ASN A 32 -12.82 -17.11 -6.96
CA ASN A 32 -13.50 -15.88 -6.56
C ASN A 32 -12.53 -14.73 -6.27
N VAL A 33 -11.37 -15.03 -5.66
CA VAL A 33 -10.32 -14.04 -5.40
C VAL A 33 -9.71 -13.53 -6.71
N HIS A 34 -9.45 -14.43 -7.66
CA HIS A 34 -8.95 -14.05 -8.99
C HIS A 34 -9.92 -13.15 -9.75
N MET A 35 -11.22 -13.46 -9.70
CA MET A 35 -12.26 -12.61 -10.30
C MET A 35 -12.31 -11.23 -9.63
N ALA A 36 -12.21 -11.15 -8.31
CA ALA A 36 -12.16 -9.88 -7.59
C ALA A 36 -10.97 -9.02 -8.04
N CYS A 37 -9.78 -9.61 -8.14
CA CYS A 37 -8.59 -8.92 -8.65
C CYS A 37 -8.80 -8.40 -10.08
N LEU A 38 -9.41 -9.20 -10.97
CA LEU A 38 -9.74 -8.78 -12.33
C LEU A 38 -10.66 -7.55 -12.36
N PHE A 39 -11.70 -7.54 -11.52
CA PHE A 39 -12.61 -6.39 -11.40
C PHE A 39 -11.88 -5.12 -10.96
N ILE A 40 -10.94 -5.23 -10.01
CA ILE A 40 -10.15 -4.10 -9.55
C ILE A 40 -9.24 -3.60 -10.69
N ILE A 41 -8.60 -4.49 -11.46
CA ILE A 41 -7.80 -4.13 -12.65
C ILE A 41 -8.63 -3.34 -13.65
N ILE A 42 -9.83 -3.84 -13.99
CA ILE A 42 -10.76 -3.15 -14.91
C ILE A 42 -11.12 -1.77 -14.36
N GLY A 43 -11.41 -1.67 -13.06
CA GLY A 43 -11.68 -0.40 -12.40
C GLY A 43 -10.56 0.63 -12.56
N PHE A 44 -9.30 0.20 -12.40
CA PHE A 44 -8.16 1.08 -12.62
C PHE A 44 -7.98 1.47 -14.09
N SER A 45 -8.05 0.51 -15.02
CA SER A 45 -7.92 0.76 -16.46
C SER A 45 -8.97 1.74 -16.98
N LEU A 46 -10.21 1.65 -16.47
CA LEU A 46 -11.25 2.64 -16.78
C LEU A 46 -10.90 4.04 -16.25
N GLY A 47 -10.25 4.13 -15.09
CA GLY A 47 -9.87 5.39 -14.45
C GLY A 47 -8.63 6.05 -15.04
N SER A 48 -7.71 5.28 -15.63
CA SER A 48 -6.50 5.78 -16.26
C SER A 48 -6.75 6.36 -17.66
N GLY A 49 -7.73 5.85 -18.41
CA GLY A 49 -8.11 6.40 -19.72
C GLY A 49 -8.69 7.82 -19.71
N GLN A 50 -8.91 8.42 -18.53
CA GLN A 50 -9.53 9.74 -18.35
C GLN A 50 -8.55 10.80 -17.83
N THR A 51 -7.24 10.57 -17.94
CA THR A 51 -6.23 11.58 -17.58
C THR A 51 -6.37 12.85 -18.40
N ASP A 52 -6.36 14.00 -17.72
CA ASP A 52 -6.31 15.33 -18.31
C ASP A 52 -5.19 15.42 -19.36
N ILE A 53 -5.55 15.83 -20.58
CA ILE A 53 -4.64 16.08 -21.73
C ILE A 53 -3.48 17.04 -21.36
N ARG A 54 -3.64 17.82 -20.28
CA ARG A 54 -2.66 18.80 -19.79
C ARG A 54 -1.43 18.21 -19.07
N ASN A 55 -1.46 16.96 -18.62
CA ASN A 55 -0.31 16.31 -17.98
C ASN A 55 -0.13 14.90 -18.53
N PRO A 56 0.53 14.74 -19.69
CA PRO A 56 0.81 13.43 -20.25
C PRO A 56 1.64 12.60 -19.27
N LEU A 57 1.40 11.29 -19.27
CA LEU A 57 2.13 10.33 -18.47
C LEU A 57 3.62 10.38 -18.86
N SER A 58 4.49 10.77 -17.92
CA SER A 58 5.93 10.78 -18.14
C SER A 58 6.48 9.35 -18.10
N VAL A 59 7.34 9.00 -19.06
CA VAL A 59 8.03 7.69 -19.14
C VAL A 59 8.80 7.40 -17.84
N ASP A 60 9.43 8.41 -17.26
CA ASP A 60 10.15 8.28 -15.99
C ASP A 60 9.19 7.95 -14.84
N GLY A 61 8.00 8.58 -14.83
CA GLY A 61 6.96 8.29 -13.85
C GLY A 61 6.45 6.86 -13.93
N VAL A 62 6.37 6.28 -15.14
CA VAL A 62 6.03 4.87 -15.33
C VAL A 62 7.13 3.97 -14.76
N PHE A 63 8.40 4.26 -15.10
CA PHE A 63 9.54 3.46 -14.63
C PHE A 63 9.66 3.45 -13.10
N PHE A 64 9.63 4.62 -12.45
CA PHE A 64 9.65 4.71 -11.00
C PHE A 64 8.39 4.11 -10.36
N GLY A 65 7.23 4.20 -11.03
CA GLY A 65 6.00 3.55 -10.60
C GLY A 65 6.12 2.02 -10.55
N ILE A 66 6.76 1.40 -11.55
CA ILE A 66 7.02 -0.04 -11.57
C ILE A 66 7.93 -0.45 -10.41
N ILE A 67 9.05 0.25 -10.23
CA ILE A 67 10.02 -0.05 -9.17
C ILE A 67 9.39 0.12 -7.79
N ALA A 68 8.64 1.20 -7.56
CA ALA A 68 7.95 1.44 -6.30
C ALA A 68 6.95 0.32 -5.98
N SER A 69 6.19 -0.13 -6.99
CA SER A 69 5.23 -1.22 -6.86
C SER A 69 5.88 -2.54 -6.47
N PHE A 70 7.01 -2.86 -7.11
CA PHE A 70 7.82 -4.03 -6.77
C PHE A 70 8.35 -3.94 -5.34
N ALA A 71 8.91 -2.78 -4.95
CA ALA A 71 9.45 -2.56 -3.61
C ALA A 71 8.36 -2.68 -2.53
N VAL A 72 7.15 -2.16 -2.76
CA VAL A 72 6.02 -2.28 -1.84
C VAL A 72 5.59 -3.74 -1.67
N ALA A 73 5.45 -4.48 -2.77
CA ALA A 73 5.09 -5.90 -2.70
C ALA A 73 6.16 -6.73 -2.00
N LEU A 74 7.43 -6.50 -2.34
CA LEU A 74 8.57 -7.16 -1.70
C LEU A 74 8.63 -6.83 -0.20
N ASN A 75 8.42 -5.57 0.19
CA ASN A 75 8.39 -5.15 1.58
C ASN A 75 7.28 -5.86 2.37
N ALA A 76 6.09 -6.02 1.80
CA ALA A 76 4.99 -6.73 2.46
C ALA A 76 5.31 -8.23 2.65
N ILE A 77 5.93 -8.87 1.66
CA ILE A 77 6.37 -10.27 1.75
C ILE A 77 7.50 -10.43 2.78
N LEU A 78 8.53 -9.59 2.70
CA LEU A 78 9.65 -9.60 3.65
C LEU A 78 9.18 -9.33 5.07
N THR A 79 8.21 -8.44 5.27
CA THR A 79 7.60 -8.21 6.59
C THR A 79 6.95 -9.48 7.12
N LYS A 80 6.17 -10.19 6.30
CA LYS A 80 5.52 -11.46 6.70
C LYS A 80 6.56 -12.54 7.03
N THR A 81 7.61 -12.68 6.21
CA THR A 81 8.67 -13.67 6.40
C THR A 81 9.60 -13.32 7.57
N ALA A 82 9.89 -12.04 7.80
CA ALA A 82 10.67 -11.61 8.96
C ALA A 82 9.87 -11.81 10.25
N LEU A 83 8.55 -11.60 10.20
CA LEU A 83 7.67 -11.79 11.35
C LEU A 83 7.66 -13.25 11.84
N THR A 84 7.72 -14.24 10.95
CA THR A 84 7.82 -15.65 11.35
C THR A 84 9.18 -15.98 11.99
N LYS A 85 10.25 -15.24 11.69
CA LYS A 85 11.59 -15.39 12.29
C LYS A 85 11.75 -14.70 13.65
N VAL A 86 10.86 -13.76 13.99
CA VAL A 86 10.94 -12.94 15.23
C VAL A 86 9.83 -13.27 16.23
N ASP A 87 9.46 -14.55 16.33
CA ASP A 87 8.43 -15.08 17.24
C ASP A 87 7.04 -14.45 17.03
N ASN A 88 6.74 -13.99 15.82
CA ASN A 88 5.53 -13.24 15.51
C ASN A 88 5.34 -11.97 16.38
N CYS A 89 6.41 -11.43 16.96
CA CYS A 89 6.37 -10.20 17.76
C CYS A 89 6.58 -8.96 16.89
N ILE A 90 5.50 -8.22 16.65
CA ILE A 90 5.53 -7.00 15.82
C ILE A 90 6.42 -5.94 16.44
N TRP A 91 6.40 -5.78 17.77
CA TRP A 91 7.25 -4.82 18.47
C TRP A 91 8.74 -5.07 18.24
N LYS A 92 9.17 -6.34 18.28
CA LYS A 92 10.55 -6.75 18.01
C LYS A 92 10.93 -6.40 16.56
N LEU A 93 10.05 -6.72 15.60
CA LEU A 93 10.26 -6.41 14.19
C LEU A 93 10.35 -4.89 13.93
N THR A 94 9.41 -4.12 14.47
CA THR A 94 9.38 -2.65 14.33
C THR A 94 10.61 -2.00 14.95
N TRP A 95 11.09 -2.50 16.10
CA TRP A 95 12.32 -2.01 16.72
C TRP A 95 13.54 -2.22 15.82
N TYR A 96 13.74 -3.45 15.31
CA TYR A 96 14.85 -3.75 14.40
C TYR A 96 14.79 -2.90 13.13
N ASN A 97 13.60 -2.75 12.56
CA ASN A 97 13.41 -1.94 11.36
C ASN A 97 13.73 -0.46 11.60
N ASN A 98 13.27 0.11 12.71
CA ASN A 98 13.53 1.53 13.02
C ASN A 98 14.99 1.80 13.40
N LEU A 99 15.66 0.86 14.08
CA LEU A 99 17.08 0.98 14.36
C LEU A 99 17.89 0.98 13.06
N LEU A 100 17.65 -0.01 12.18
CA LEU A 100 18.31 -0.11 10.90
C LEU A 100 18.03 1.12 10.01
N ALA A 101 16.78 1.59 9.98
CA ALA A 101 16.40 2.80 9.27
C ALA A 101 17.17 4.03 9.80
N SER A 102 17.30 4.18 11.12
CA SER A 102 18.03 5.30 11.73
C SER A 102 19.51 5.29 11.31
N ILE A 103 20.14 4.12 11.27
CA ILE A 103 21.53 3.96 10.82
C ILE A 103 21.66 4.31 9.32
N ILE A 104 20.73 3.85 8.48
CA ILE A 104 20.74 4.09 7.03
C ILE A 104 20.39 5.55 6.69
N PHE A 105 19.55 6.22 7.48
CA PHE A 105 19.17 7.61 7.24
C PHE A 105 20.34 8.58 7.41
N ILE A 106 21.27 8.32 8.33
CA ILE A 106 22.43 9.20 8.58
C ILE A 106 23.28 9.43 7.32
N PRO A 107 23.81 8.40 6.61
CA PRO A 107 24.58 8.62 5.40
C PRO A 107 23.73 9.25 4.30
N ILE A 108 22.45 8.87 4.16
CA ILE A 108 21.55 9.45 3.15
C ILE A 108 21.38 10.96 3.37
N LEU A 109 21.21 11.41 4.62
CA LEU A 109 21.08 12.84 4.95
C LEU A 109 22.32 13.66 4.58
N ILE A 110 23.50 13.07 4.69
CA ILE A 110 24.76 13.69 4.30
C ILE A 110 24.88 13.75 2.77
N PHE A 111 24.66 12.62 2.09
CA PHE A 111 24.76 12.55 0.61
C PHE A 111 23.73 13.41 -0.12
N THR A 112 22.54 13.60 0.45
CA THR A 112 21.49 14.44 -0.13
C THR A 112 21.66 15.93 0.14
N GLY A 113 22.61 16.31 1.01
CA GLY A 113 22.84 17.71 1.42
C GLY A 113 21.74 18.28 2.31
N GLU A 114 20.81 17.46 2.82
CA GLU A 114 19.71 17.93 3.68
C GLU A 114 20.22 18.44 5.02
N TYR A 115 21.31 17.86 5.54
CA TYR A 115 21.96 18.35 6.75
C TYR A 115 22.40 19.83 6.61
N GLU A 116 23.05 20.18 5.50
CA GLU A 116 23.54 21.54 5.25
C GLU A 116 22.37 22.52 5.11
N LYS A 117 21.27 22.11 4.45
CA LYS A 117 20.06 22.93 4.32
C LYS A 117 19.40 23.21 5.67
N VAL A 118 19.26 22.19 6.52
CA VAL A 118 18.66 22.36 7.86
C VAL A 118 19.55 23.23 8.74
N HIS A 119 20.87 23.05 8.67
CA HIS A 119 21.82 23.87 9.42
C HIS A 119 21.82 25.33 8.96
N ALA A 120 21.72 25.59 7.65
CA ALA A 120 21.68 26.94 7.11
C ALA A 120 20.39 27.71 7.45
N VAL A 121 19.25 27.02 7.47
CA VAL A 121 17.94 27.63 7.73
C VAL A 121 17.64 27.77 9.23
N MET A 122 18.28 26.94 10.10
CA MET A 122 17.99 26.85 11.54
C MET A 122 16.48 26.91 11.83
N PRO A 123 15.72 25.89 11.41
CA PRO A 123 14.27 25.96 11.44
C PRO A 123 13.75 26.12 12.87
N GLY A 124 12.80 27.04 13.03
CA GLY A 124 12.21 27.37 14.33
C GLY A 124 11.42 26.21 14.96
N TRP A 125 11.00 26.41 16.21
CA TRP A 125 10.36 25.37 17.03
C TRP A 125 9.12 24.70 16.40
N ASN A 126 8.36 25.43 15.57
CA ASN A 126 7.19 24.87 14.86
C ASN A 126 7.55 23.74 13.90
N PHE A 127 8.71 23.83 13.25
CA PHE A 127 9.20 22.77 12.36
C PHE A 127 9.45 21.48 13.14
N TRP A 128 10.19 21.57 14.26
CA TRP A 128 10.51 20.42 15.10
C TRP A 128 9.25 19.80 15.72
N LYS A 129 8.27 20.61 16.12
CA LYS A 129 6.96 20.10 16.56
C LYS A 129 6.26 19.32 15.47
N MET A 130 6.16 19.87 14.25
CA MET A 130 5.52 19.18 13.13
C MET A 130 6.27 17.90 12.75
N LEU A 131 7.60 17.91 12.85
CA LEU A 131 8.46 16.73 12.61
C LEU A 131 8.23 15.64 13.66
N LEU A 132 8.14 16.01 14.94
CA LEU A 132 7.84 15.07 16.01
C LEU A 132 6.43 14.47 15.86
N VAL A 133 5.43 15.31 15.57
CA VAL A 133 4.05 14.87 15.38
C VAL A 133 3.95 13.91 14.20
N SER A 134 4.56 14.24 13.05
CA SER A 134 4.56 13.35 11.88
C SER A 134 5.34 12.06 12.16
N GLY A 135 6.42 12.12 12.93
CA GLY A 135 7.18 10.96 13.39
C GLY A 135 6.34 9.99 14.23
N VAL A 136 5.53 10.50 15.17
CA VAL A 136 4.61 9.67 15.97
C VAL A 136 3.59 8.97 15.08
N PHE A 137 2.93 9.70 14.17
CA PHE A 137 1.98 9.10 13.23
C PHE A 137 2.65 8.09 12.28
N GLY A 138 3.87 8.37 11.82
CA GLY A 138 4.66 7.46 10.99
C GLY A 138 4.99 6.17 11.72
N PHE A 139 5.42 6.26 12.99
CA PHE A 139 5.67 5.09 13.84
C PHE A 139 4.41 4.26 14.05
N THR A 140 3.29 4.91 14.41
CA THR A 140 2.01 4.22 14.59
C THR A 140 1.55 3.54 13.31
N MET A 141 1.70 4.18 12.15
CA MET A 141 1.33 3.57 10.87
C MET A 141 2.23 2.40 10.49
N ASN A 142 3.52 2.44 10.81
CA ASN A 142 4.39 1.28 10.61
C ASN A 142 3.93 0.08 11.46
N TYR A 143 3.59 0.31 12.73
CA TYR A 143 3.07 -0.73 13.61
C TYR A 143 1.74 -1.32 13.11
N VAL A 144 0.76 -0.46 12.78
CA VAL A 144 -0.56 -0.89 12.29
C VAL A 144 -0.44 -1.66 10.97
N THR A 145 0.46 -1.24 10.07
CA THR A 145 0.73 -1.94 8.81
C THR A 145 1.26 -3.34 9.06
N GLY A 146 2.27 -3.49 9.93
CA GLY A 146 2.80 -4.79 10.33
C GLY A 146 1.74 -5.68 11.00
N TRP A 147 0.88 -5.10 11.84
CA TRP A 147 -0.23 -5.81 12.46
C TRP A 147 -1.27 -6.30 11.45
N GLN A 148 -1.62 -5.48 10.47
CA GLN A 148 -2.55 -5.86 9.40
C GLN A 148 -1.98 -7.02 8.56
N ILE A 149 -0.70 -6.95 8.16
CA ILE A 149 -0.03 -8.02 7.42
C ILE A 149 0.05 -9.30 8.26
N LYS A 150 0.27 -9.18 9.58
CA LYS A 150 0.25 -10.32 10.50
C LYS A 150 -1.11 -11.00 10.51
N ALA A 151 -2.17 -10.22 10.76
CA ALA A 151 -3.54 -10.71 10.91
C ALA A 151 -4.15 -11.22 9.60
N THR A 152 -3.61 -10.79 8.46
CA THR A 152 -4.12 -11.15 7.13
C THR A 152 -2.99 -11.72 6.28
N SER A 153 -2.92 -11.34 4.99
CA SER A 153 -1.85 -11.70 4.07
C SER A 153 -1.25 -10.43 3.44
N PRO A 154 0.00 -10.50 2.91
CA PRO A 154 0.58 -9.42 2.12
C PRO A 154 -0.34 -8.93 0.99
N LEU A 155 -1.07 -9.87 0.36
CA LEU A 155 -2.05 -9.57 -0.69
C LEU A 155 -3.24 -8.75 -0.14
N THR A 156 -3.84 -9.18 0.98
CA THR A 156 -4.97 -8.47 1.59
C THR A 156 -4.58 -7.08 2.08
N HIS A 157 -3.37 -6.92 2.64
CA HIS A 157 -2.86 -5.60 3.04
C HIS A 157 -2.80 -4.65 1.85
N ASN A 158 -2.27 -5.09 0.71
CA ASN A 158 -2.15 -4.22 -0.45
C ASN A 158 -3.52 -3.88 -1.08
N ILE A 159 -4.46 -4.83 -1.15
CA ILE A 159 -5.83 -4.54 -1.62
C ILE A 159 -6.51 -3.54 -0.68
N SER A 160 -6.29 -3.66 0.62
CA SER A 160 -6.79 -2.70 1.60
C SER A 160 -6.15 -1.32 1.46
N ALA A 161 -4.85 -1.24 1.14
CA ALA A 161 -4.15 0.01 0.87
C ALA A 161 -4.69 0.71 -0.40
N ASN A 162 -5.02 -0.06 -1.43
CA ASN A 162 -5.67 0.43 -2.64
C ASN A 162 -7.08 0.97 -2.33
N ALA A 163 -7.89 0.21 -1.58
CA ALA A 163 -9.21 0.64 -1.15
C ALA A 163 -9.15 1.94 -0.33
N LYS A 164 -8.23 2.02 0.65
CA LYS A 164 -7.98 3.24 1.44
C LYS A 164 -7.65 4.44 0.55
N SER A 165 -6.78 4.25 -0.44
CA SER A 165 -6.37 5.32 -1.36
C SER A 165 -7.53 5.78 -2.26
N ALA A 166 -8.35 4.85 -2.73
CA ALA A 166 -9.57 5.15 -3.49
C ALA A 166 -10.59 5.93 -2.63
N THR A 167 -10.87 5.47 -1.40
CA THR A 167 -11.74 6.18 -0.46
C THR A 167 -11.20 7.57 -0.13
N GLN A 168 -9.90 7.70 0.15
CA GLN A 168 -9.27 9.00 0.41
C GLN A 168 -9.44 9.95 -0.77
N THR A 169 -9.31 9.44 -2.00
CA THR A 169 -9.47 10.23 -3.21
C THR A 169 -10.92 10.68 -3.41
N LEU A 170 -11.91 9.81 -3.17
CA LEU A 170 -13.32 10.17 -3.21
C LEU A 170 -13.67 11.24 -2.16
N LEU A 171 -13.23 11.03 -0.91
CA LEU A 171 -13.43 11.99 0.17
C LEU A 171 -12.82 13.35 -0.17
N ALA A 172 -11.61 13.38 -0.73
CA ALA A 172 -10.99 14.62 -1.15
C ALA A 172 -11.83 15.36 -2.20
N VAL A 173 -12.31 14.67 -3.24
CA VAL A 173 -13.13 15.29 -4.29
C VAL A 173 -14.45 15.83 -3.73
N ILE A 174 -15.08 15.11 -2.80
CA ILE A 174 -16.33 15.55 -2.14
C ILE A 174 -16.07 16.78 -1.27
N VAL A 175 -15.05 16.75 -0.41
CA VAL A 175 -14.73 17.83 0.53
C VAL A 175 -14.29 19.10 -0.20
N PHE A 176 -13.43 18.96 -1.21
CA PHE A 176 -12.93 20.10 -2.01
C PHE A 176 -13.89 20.52 -3.14
N LYS A 177 -15.02 19.83 -3.29
CA LYS A 177 -16.02 20.08 -4.34
C LYS A 177 -15.40 20.16 -5.74
N GLU A 178 -14.43 19.30 -6.04
CA GLU A 178 -13.80 19.23 -7.35
C GLU A 178 -14.75 18.57 -8.37
N TRP A 179 -14.88 19.14 -9.57
CA TRP A 179 -15.62 18.51 -10.67
C TRP A 179 -14.80 17.39 -11.30
N LYS A 180 -15.42 16.22 -11.48
CA LYS A 180 -14.84 15.03 -12.15
C LYS A 180 -15.84 14.42 -13.12
N SER A 181 -15.31 13.77 -14.17
CA SER A 181 -16.10 13.03 -15.15
C SER A 181 -16.85 11.86 -14.51
N PHE A 182 -17.99 11.49 -15.09
CA PHE A 182 -18.77 10.33 -14.65
C PHE A 182 -17.95 9.02 -14.67
N GLY A 183 -17.11 8.83 -15.68
CA GLY A 183 -16.25 7.65 -15.77
C GLY A 183 -15.22 7.54 -14.64
N TRP A 184 -14.78 8.67 -14.07
CA TRP A 184 -13.83 8.68 -12.96
C TRP A 184 -14.51 8.23 -11.67
N TRP A 185 -15.77 8.62 -11.47
CA TRP A 185 -16.61 8.14 -10.37
C TRP A 185 -16.85 6.64 -10.50
N MET A 186 -17.23 6.17 -11.69
CA MET A 186 -17.46 4.75 -11.95
C MET A 186 -16.20 3.91 -11.67
N SER A 187 -15.03 4.37 -12.12
CA SER A 187 -13.74 3.71 -11.83
C SER A 187 -13.49 3.52 -10.32
N ASN A 188 -13.63 4.59 -9.53
CA ASN A 188 -13.40 4.52 -8.08
C ASN A 188 -14.43 3.62 -7.38
N VAL A 189 -15.70 3.66 -7.80
CA VAL A 189 -16.74 2.78 -7.26
C VAL A 189 -16.45 1.32 -7.59
N VAL A 190 -16.05 1.00 -8.82
CA VAL A 190 -15.66 -0.36 -9.22
C VAL A 190 -14.48 -0.86 -8.40
N ILE A 191 -13.47 -0.03 -8.14
CA ILE A 191 -12.33 -0.38 -7.28
C ILE A 191 -12.80 -0.73 -5.87
N LEU A 192 -13.65 0.10 -5.25
CA LEU A 192 -14.15 -0.15 -3.90
C LEU A 192 -15.03 -1.41 -3.81
N LEU A 193 -15.89 -1.63 -4.80
CA LEU A 193 -16.72 -2.84 -4.87
C LEU A 193 -15.85 -4.08 -5.08
N GLY A 194 -14.84 -4.00 -5.95
CA GLY A 194 -13.88 -5.08 -6.16
C GLY A 194 -13.09 -5.42 -4.89
N SER A 195 -12.62 -4.42 -4.15
CA SER A 195 -11.93 -4.64 -2.86
C SER A 195 -12.86 -5.23 -1.79
N SER A 196 -14.13 -4.81 -1.77
CA SER A 196 -15.14 -5.36 -0.85
C SER A 196 -15.44 -6.82 -1.17
N PHE A 197 -15.61 -7.14 -2.46
CA PHE A 197 -15.82 -8.50 -2.94
C PHE A 197 -14.62 -9.41 -2.68
N TYR A 198 -13.39 -8.91 -2.88
CA TYR A 198 -12.17 -9.62 -2.50
C TYR A 198 -12.17 -9.97 -1.01
N THR A 199 -12.46 -8.99 -0.15
CA THR A 199 -12.43 -9.17 1.31
C THR A 199 -13.46 -10.22 1.74
N TRP A 200 -14.66 -10.18 1.16
CA TRP A 200 -15.68 -11.20 1.40
C TRP A 200 -15.22 -12.59 0.96
N ALA A 201 -14.70 -12.73 -0.26
CA ALA A 201 -14.24 -14.01 -0.79
C ALA A 201 -13.10 -14.60 0.05
N ARG A 202 -12.10 -13.79 0.40
CA ARG A 202 -10.95 -14.22 1.20
C ARG A 202 -11.35 -14.59 2.63
N ASN A 203 -12.29 -13.85 3.24
CA ASN A 203 -12.78 -14.17 4.58
C ASN A 203 -13.50 -15.54 4.60
N GLN A 204 -14.21 -15.89 3.54
CA GLN A 204 -14.84 -17.21 3.40
C GLN A 204 -13.79 -18.34 3.29
N GLU A 205 -12.68 -18.11 2.58
CA GLU A 205 -11.58 -19.08 2.49
C GLU A 205 -10.92 -19.33 3.84
N MET A 206 -10.53 -18.25 4.53
CA MET A 206 -9.87 -18.33 5.83
C MET A 206 -10.74 -19.10 6.84
N ARG A 207 -12.05 -18.87 6.83
CA ARG A 207 -12.98 -19.58 7.74
C ARG A 207 -13.05 -21.08 7.41
N LYS A 208 -13.07 -21.46 6.13
CA LYS A 208 -13.04 -22.88 5.71
C LYS A 208 -11.73 -23.57 6.06
N GLU A 209 -10.60 -22.87 5.93
CA GLU A 209 -9.28 -23.40 6.32
C GLU A 209 -9.19 -23.62 7.83
N GLU A 210 -9.73 -22.71 8.64
CA GLU A 210 -9.82 -22.85 10.09
C GLU A 210 -10.70 -24.02 10.52
N GLU A 211 -11.89 -24.17 9.91
CA GLU A 211 -12.79 -25.30 10.14
C GLU A 211 -12.12 -26.64 9.79
N THR A 212 -11.40 -26.70 8.67
CA THR A 212 -10.66 -27.90 8.24
C THR A 212 -9.51 -28.24 9.19
N LYS A 213 -8.78 -27.23 9.69
CA LYS A 213 -7.70 -27.44 10.69
C LYS A 213 -8.24 -27.96 12.01
N LYS A 214 -9.38 -27.43 12.48
CA LYS A 214 -10.07 -27.92 13.69
C LYS A 214 -10.53 -29.36 13.51
N ALA A 215 -11.11 -29.71 12.36
CA ALA A 215 -11.56 -31.07 12.06
C ALA A 215 -10.44 -32.11 11.99
N LYS A 216 -9.20 -31.72 11.69
CA LYS A 216 -8.02 -32.60 11.69
C LYS A 216 -7.34 -32.74 13.05
N THR A 217 -7.69 -31.88 14.00
CA THR A 217 -7.08 -31.86 15.35
C THR A 217 -7.95 -32.61 16.37
N ASN A 218 -9.21 -32.89 16.02
CA ASN A 218 -10.12 -33.79 16.73
C ASN A 218 -10.07 -35.19 16.13
#